data_AF-A0A178DL83-F1
#
_entry.id   AF-A0A178DL83-F1
#
_cell.length_a   1.000
_cell.length_b   1.000
_cell.length_c   1.000
_cell.angle_alpha   90.00
_cell.angle_beta   90.00
_cell.angle_gamma   90.00
#
_symmetry.space_group_name_H-M   'P 1'
#
loop_
_entity.id
_entity.type
_entity.pdbx_description
1 polymer ?
#
loop_
_entity_poly.entity_id
_entity_poly.type
_entity_poly.pdbx_seq_one_letter_code
_entity_poly.pdbx_strand_id
1 'polypeptide(L)'
;MSSSARYRRPATASSPTTPAAPQADPIAQEKAELKQAVQEQAAKTSDGLSVLDILRIFGGLVLLSSGLSYLTSSGESMTWGYNPWWTRAREWKTIFHRDIHLTDEQLLAYDGSDPSKPIYLALNGTIYDVSSSPATYGPGGSYHFFAGHDAARAFLTGCFADDSVPDLRGVEQMYMPVDPETKESATDEDRAKAKARKPLSAAQKKNRHAAELRSARKQVKEGLEHWHALFRGDKGKPYRRVGTVRREEGWLEKFPKRDLCAPAEKGRPVRKYDDE
;
A
#
# COMPACT_ATOMS: atom_id res chain seq x y z
N MET A 1 -6.90 84.96 -73.85
CA MET A 1 -6.03 84.08 -74.66
C MET A 1 -6.47 82.65 -74.44
N SER A 2 -7.07 81.97 -75.43
CA SER A 2 -7.35 80.53 -75.34
C SER A 2 -7.21 79.91 -76.72
N SER A 3 -6.47 78.81 -76.78
CA SER A 3 -5.83 78.26 -77.97
C SER A 3 -6.50 76.99 -78.46
N SER A 4 -6.76 76.98 -79.77
CA SER A 4 -6.64 75.87 -80.74
C SER A 4 -7.29 74.50 -80.48
N ALA A 5 -8.29 74.20 -81.32
CA ALA A 5 -8.80 72.87 -81.61
C ALA A 5 -7.92 72.09 -82.59
N ARG A 6 -7.93 70.75 -82.51
CA ARG A 6 -7.56 69.84 -83.63
C ARG A 6 -8.51 68.65 -83.67
N TYR A 7 -9.05 68.40 -84.86
CA TYR A 7 -10.00 67.33 -85.19
C TYR A 7 -9.25 66.06 -85.65
N ARG A 8 -9.80 64.86 -85.37
CA ARG A 8 -9.37 63.57 -85.96
C ARG A 8 -10.58 62.79 -86.48
N ARG A 9 -10.40 62.12 -87.63
CA ARG A 9 -11.36 61.20 -88.29
C ARG A 9 -11.12 59.72 -87.89
N PRO A 10 -12.12 58.81 -88.04
CA PRO A 10 -12.04 57.36 -87.74
C PRO A 10 -11.92 56.53 -89.06
N ALA A 11 -11.94 55.19 -89.20
CA ALA A 11 -12.24 53.98 -88.40
C ALA A 11 -11.68 52.74 -89.14
N THR A 12 -11.63 51.53 -88.53
CA THR A 12 -12.34 50.27 -88.93
C THR A 12 -11.79 49.02 -88.20
N ALA A 13 -12.65 48.00 -88.04
CA ALA A 13 -12.49 46.82 -87.18
C ALA A 13 -12.52 45.49 -87.96
N SER A 14 -11.95 44.41 -87.41
CA SER A 14 -12.32 43.00 -87.66
C SER A 14 -11.60 41.99 -86.72
N SER A 15 -12.25 40.85 -86.47
CA SER A 15 -11.79 39.60 -85.77
C SER A 15 -12.15 38.39 -86.67
N PRO A 16 -12.00 37.07 -86.34
CA PRO A 16 -11.27 36.30 -85.28
C PRO A 16 -10.55 35.01 -85.83
N THR A 17 -10.02 34.08 -84.98
CA THR A 17 -10.10 32.57 -85.03
C THR A 17 -9.20 31.88 -83.98
N THR A 18 -9.64 30.75 -83.37
CA THR A 18 -8.89 29.89 -82.41
C THR A 18 -9.17 28.39 -82.67
N PRO A 19 -8.21 27.44 -82.53
CA PRO A 19 -8.44 25.98 -82.65
C PRO A 19 -8.45 25.20 -81.30
N ALA A 20 -9.03 23.98 -81.32
CA ALA A 20 -9.40 23.11 -80.18
C ALA A 20 -8.33 22.09 -79.71
N ALA A 21 -8.52 21.49 -78.50
CA ALA A 21 -7.62 20.55 -77.79
C ALA A 21 -8.29 19.17 -77.44
N PRO A 22 -7.52 18.10 -77.06
CA PRO A 22 -7.93 16.67 -77.15
C PRO A 22 -8.50 16.03 -75.85
N GLN A 23 -9.22 14.89 -75.98
CA GLN A 23 -9.98 14.18 -74.92
C GLN A 23 -9.21 13.00 -74.26
N ALA A 24 -9.54 12.67 -73.00
CA ALA A 24 -8.88 11.65 -72.13
C ALA A 24 -9.68 10.33 -71.98
N ASP A 25 -8.99 9.21 -71.71
CA ASP A 25 -9.52 7.82 -71.67
C ASP A 25 -10.50 7.54 -70.49
N PRO A 26 -11.71 6.99 -70.75
CA PRO A 26 -12.79 6.86 -69.75
C PRO A 26 -12.58 5.76 -68.70
N ILE A 27 -11.84 4.68 -69.01
CA ILE A 27 -11.65 3.53 -68.10
C ILE A 27 -10.75 3.89 -66.91
N ALA A 28 -9.80 4.80 -67.11
CA ALA A 28 -8.94 5.28 -66.04
C ALA A 28 -9.72 6.15 -65.03
N GLN A 29 -10.72 6.87 -65.50
CA GLN A 29 -11.60 7.70 -64.67
C GLN A 29 -12.49 6.82 -63.79
N GLU A 30 -13.13 5.80 -64.35
CA GLU A 30 -14.00 4.89 -63.60
C GLU A 30 -13.26 4.12 -62.48
N LYS A 31 -12.02 3.68 -62.74
CA LYS A 31 -11.19 3.05 -61.70
C LYS A 31 -10.77 4.03 -60.60
N ALA A 32 -10.52 5.28 -60.94
CA ALA A 32 -10.18 6.32 -59.97
C ALA A 32 -11.40 6.65 -59.10
N GLU A 33 -12.58 6.76 -59.69
CA GLU A 33 -13.85 6.97 -58.98
C GLU A 33 -14.19 5.79 -58.08
N LEU A 34 -14.05 4.55 -58.56
CA LEU A 34 -14.28 3.35 -57.73
C LEU A 34 -13.31 3.31 -56.54
N LYS A 35 -12.03 3.63 -56.76
CA LYS A 35 -11.03 3.67 -55.68
C LYS A 35 -11.32 4.78 -54.69
N GLN A 36 -11.78 5.94 -55.15
CA GLN A 36 -12.22 7.03 -54.28
C GLN A 36 -13.48 6.66 -53.49
N ALA A 37 -14.47 6.03 -54.12
CA ALA A 37 -15.67 5.56 -53.43
C ALA A 37 -15.36 4.50 -52.36
N VAL A 38 -14.44 3.57 -52.65
CA VAL A 38 -13.96 2.59 -51.66
C VAL A 38 -13.19 3.26 -50.53
N GLN A 39 -12.37 4.27 -50.81
CA GLN A 39 -11.64 5.03 -49.79
C GLN A 39 -12.58 5.90 -48.94
N GLU A 40 -13.61 6.50 -49.54
CA GLU A 40 -14.62 7.29 -48.85
C GLU A 40 -15.50 6.39 -47.98
N GLN A 41 -15.87 5.20 -48.47
CA GLN A 41 -16.55 4.20 -47.65
C GLN A 41 -15.66 3.69 -46.51
N ALA A 42 -14.38 3.43 -46.76
CA ALA A 42 -13.42 3.06 -45.72
C ALA A 42 -13.25 4.17 -44.66
N ALA A 43 -13.23 5.45 -45.07
CA ALA A 43 -13.17 6.60 -44.17
C ALA A 43 -14.47 6.82 -43.38
N LYS A 44 -15.63 6.53 -43.98
CA LYS A 44 -16.95 6.56 -43.29
C LYS A 44 -17.16 5.39 -42.34
N THR A 45 -16.44 4.29 -42.55
CA THR A 45 -16.50 3.08 -41.69
C THR A 45 -15.37 3.02 -40.67
N SER A 46 -14.37 3.87 -40.78
CA SER A 46 -13.30 4.02 -39.78
C SER A 46 -13.74 4.93 -38.63
N ASP A 47 -14.86 4.62 -37.98
CA ASP A 47 -15.11 5.15 -36.64
C ASP A 47 -14.17 4.40 -35.70
N GLY A 48 -13.04 5.04 -35.37
CA GLY A 48 -12.16 4.58 -34.30
C GLY A 48 -12.95 4.45 -33.00
N LEU A 49 -12.62 3.43 -32.21
CA LEU A 49 -13.32 3.13 -30.95
C LEU A 49 -13.53 4.40 -30.13
N SER A 50 -14.80 4.78 -29.94
CA SER A 50 -15.16 5.94 -29.12
C SER A 50 -14.74 5.70 -27.68
N VAL A 51 -14.41 6.76 -26.95
CA VAL A 51 -14.16 6.68 -25.50
C VAL A 51 -15.34 6.02 -24.78
N LEU A 52 -16.58 6.24 -25.24
CA LEU A 52 -17.76 5.59 -24.70
C LEU A 52 -17.79 4.08 -24.99
N ASP A 53 -17.29 3.64 -26.15
CA ASP A 53 -17.23 2.22 -26.49
C ASP A 53 -16.14 1.51 -25.69
N ILE A 54 -15.00 2.17 -25.49
CA ILE A 54 -13.95 1.69 -24.57
C ILE A 54 -14.52 1.56 -23.15
N LEU A 55 -15.22 2.58 -22.64
CA LEU A 55 -15.84 2.54 -21.30
C LEU A 55 -16.91 1.44 -21.18
N ARG A 56 -17.72 1.22 -22.22
CA ARG A 56 -18.73 0.15 -22.25
C ARG A 56 -18.09 -1.24 -22.26
N ILE A 57 -17.05 -1.44 -23.09
CA ILE A 57 -16.32 -2.71 -23.16
C ILE A 57 -15.65 -2.99 -21.81
N PHE A 58 -14.93 -2.02 -21.24
CA PHE A 58 -14.33 -2.17 -19.92
C PHE A 58 -15.36 -2.45 -18.84
N GLY A 59 -16.47 -1.69 -18.82
CA GLY A 59 -17.57 -1.89 -17.88
C GLY A 59 -18.19 -3.28 -17.99
N GLY A 60 -18.44 -3.76 -19.21
CA GLY A 60 -18.94 -5.12 -19.47
C GLY A 60 -17.97 -6.20 -19.01
N LEU A 61 -16.67 -6.02 -19.25
CA LEU A 61 -15.62 -6.96 -18.84
C LEU A 61 -15.46 -7.01 -17.32
N VAL A 62 -15.59 -5.87 -16.64
CA VAL A 62 -15.62 -5.78 -15.16
C VAL A 62 -16.87 -6.46 -14.59
N LEU A 63 -18.05 -6.22 -15.16
CA LEU A 63 -19.29 -6.88 -14.74
C LEU A 63 -19.23 -8.39 -14.91
N LEU A 64 -18.74 -8.86 -16.06
CA LEU A 64 -18.55 -10.28 -16.34
C LEU A 64 -17.56 -10.92 -15.36
N SER A 65 -16.42 -10.28 -15.12
CA SER A 65 -15.41 -10.74 -14.15
C SER A 65 -15.98 -10.79 -12.73
N SER A 66 -16.75 -9.77 -12.34
CA SER A 66 -17.38 -9.71 -11.02
C SER A 66 -18.44 -10.80 -10.83
N GLY A 67 -19.27 -11.04 -11.85
CA GLY A 67 -20.25 -12.12 -11.87
C GLY A 67 -19.60 -13.51 -11.81
N LEU A 68 -18.51 -13.71 -12.55
CA LEU A 68 -17.76 -14.97 -12.53
C LEU A 68 -17.08 -15.21 -11.17
N SER A 69 -16.49 -14.18 -10.58
CA SER A 69 -15.97 -14.22 -9.21
C SER A 69 -17.05 -14.60 -8.21
N TYR A 70 -18.23 -13.99 -8.30
CA TYR A 70 -19.34 -14.25 -7.37
C TYR A 70 -19.85 -15.68 -7.47
N LEU A 71 -20.00 -16.21 -8.69
CA LEU A 71 -20.40 -17.59 -8.92
C LEU A 71 -19.35 -18.60 -8.45
N THR A 72 -18.06 -18.33 -8.71
CA THR A 72 -16.95 -19.22 -8.31
C THR A 72 -16.67 -19.17 -6.81
N SER A 73 -16.90 -18.03 -6.16
CA SER A 73 -16.71 -17.84 -4.71
C SER A 73 -17.98 -18.16 -3.90
N SER A 74 -18.95 -18.89 -4.48
CA SER A 74 -20.21 -19.25 -3.82
C SER A 74 -20.95 -18.06 -3.16
N GLY A 75 -20.87 -16.89 -3.79
CA GLY A 75 -21.51 -15.65 -3.32
C GLY A 75 -20.69 -14.81 -2.34
N GLU A 76 -19.47 -15.21 -1.99
CA GLU A 76 -18.67 -14.51 -0.98
C GLU A 76 -17.83 -13.35 -1.51
N SER A 77 -17.48 -13.33 -2.80
CA SER A 77 -16.56 -12.32 -3.34
C SER A 77 -16.88 -11.87 -4.77
N MET A 78 -16.89 -10.56 -4.99
CA MET A 78 -17.10 -9.93 -6.32
C MET A 78 -15.78 -9.57 -7.01
N THR A 79 -14.65 -9.73 -6.33
CA THR A 79 -13.32 -9.25 -6.75
C THR A 79 -12.24 -10.32 -6.55
N TRP A 80 -12.61 -11.60 -6.69
CA TRP A 80 -11.69 -12.75 -6.53
C TRP A 80 -11.02 -12.82 -5.15
N GLY A 81 -11.79 -12.48 -4.10
CA GLY A 81 -11.27 -12.37 -2.72
C GLY A 81 -10.35 -11.16 -2.48
N TYR A 82 -10.08 -10.32 -3.49
CA TYR A 82 -9.34 -9.09 -3.30
C TYR A 82 -10.21 -8.08 -2.56
N ASN A 83 -9.78 -7.61 -1.38
CA ASN A 83 -10.53 -6.67 -0.55
C ASN A 83 -9.83 -5.31 -0.48
N PRO A 84 -9.79 -4.54 -1.58
CA PRO A 84 -9.12 -3.25 -1.60
C PRO A 84 -9.91 -2.20 -0.81
N TRP A 85 -9.23 -1.18 -0.32
CA TRP A 85 -9.84 -0.14 0.51
C TRP A 85 -11.00 0.60 -0.19
N TRP A 86 -10.96 0.77 -1.52
CA TRP A 86 -11.98 1.51 -2.28
C TRP A 86 -13.31 0.74 -2.43
N THR A 87 -13.36 -0.57 -2.18
CA THR A 87 -14.63 -1.32 -2.16
C THR A 87 -15.29 -1.32 -0.77
N ARG A 88 -14.58 -0.84 0.25
CA ARG A 88 -15.06 -0.79 1.63
C ARG A 88 -15.74 0.55 1.89
N ALA A 89 -17.08 0.60 1.91
CA ALA A 89 -17.84 1.83 2.22
C ALA A 89 -17.44 2.51 3.55
N ARG A 90 -16.90 1.74 4.51
CA ARG A 90 -16.31 2.27 5.74
C ARG A 90 -15.11 3.19 5.48
N GLU A 91 -14.23 2.81 4.56
CA GLU A 91 -13.03 3.59 4.22
C GLU A 91 -13.40 4.89 3.51
N TRP A 92 -14.51 4.94 2.78
CA TRP A 92 -15.01 6.19 2.22
C TRP A 92 -15.43 7.19 3.31
N LYS A 93 -15.94 6.70 4.44
CA LYS A 93 -16.19 7.56 5.62
C LYS A 93 -14.89 8.04 6.26
N THR A 94 -13.81 7.25 6.21
CA THR A 94 -12.50 7.64 6.79
C THR A 94 -11.80 8.75 6.01
N ILE A 95 -12.02 8.87 4.70
CA ILE A 95 -11.47 9.98 3.86
C ILE A 95 -11.88 11.35 4.40
N PHE A 96 -13.09 11.48 4.96
CA PHE A 96 -13.58 12.75 5.51
C PHE A 96 -13.09 13.03 6.94
N HIS A 97 -12.47 12.05 7.60
CA HIS A 97 -11.92 12.23 8.93
C HIS A 97 -10.50 12.79 8.85
N ARG A 98 -10.24 13.89 9.56
CA ARG A 98 -8.91 14.49 9.65
C ARG A 98 -7.97 13.57 10.43
N ASP A 99 -6.72 13.50 9.97
CA ASP A 99 -5.65 12.81 10.69
C ASP A 99 -5.40 13.52 12.02
N ILE A 100 -5.42 12.79 13.13
CA ILE A 100 -5.16 13.34 14.46
C ILE A 100 -3.68 13.18 14.82
N HIS A 101 -3.13 14.16 15.51
CA HIS A 101 -1.76 14.10 16.04
C HIS A 101 -1.82 14.33 17.54
N LEU A 102 -1.61 13.26 18.31
CA LEU A 102 -1.68 13.28 19.77
C LEU A 102 -0.31 13.02 20.37
N THR A 103 0.01 13.65 21.50
CA THR A 103 1.15 13.23 22.32
C THR A 103 0.80 11.96 23.10
N ASP A 104 1.82 11.27 23.64
CA ASP A 104 1.57 10.11 24.50
C ASP A 104 0.66 10.46 25.70
N GLU A 105 0.82 11.64 26.31
CA GLU A 105 -0.03 12.12 27.41
C GLU A 105 -1.48 12.37 26.98
N GLN A 106 -1.68 12.95 25.79
CA GLN A 106 -3.02 13.18 25.25
C GLN A 106 -3.72 11.88 24.87
N LEU A 107 -2.95 10.86 24.44
CA LEU A 107 -3.49 9.56 24.08
C LEU A 107 -4.15 8.87 25.28
N LEU A 108 -3.63 9.06 26.50
CA LEU A 108 -4.18 8.48 27.74
C LEU A 108 -5.66 8.82 27.98
N ALA A 109 -6.12 9.97 27.48
CA ALA A 109 -7.52 10.39 27.63
C ALA A 109 -8.52 9.59 26.77
N TYR A 110 -8.03 8.66 25.94
CA TYR A 110 -8.78 7.82 25.01
C TYR A 110 -8.71 6.33 25.38
N ASP A 111 -8.69 6.03 26.68
CA ASP A 111 -8.70 4.68 27.25
C ASP A 111 -10.09 4.00 27.26
N GLY A 112 -11.14 4.77 26.95
CA GLY A 112 -12.54 4.32 26.98
C GLY A 112 -13.24 4.48 28.32
N SER A 113 -12.61 5.12 29.32
CA SER A 113 -13.25 5.49 30.59
C SER A 113 -14.36 6.54 30.41
N ASP A 114 -14.19 7.42 29.42
CA ASP A 114 -15.17 8.44 29.03
C ASP A 114 -16.01 7.95 27.83
N PRO A 115 -17.31 7.65 28.01
CA PRO A 115 -18.18 7.16 26.93
C PRO A 115 -18.39 8.16 25.79
N SER A 116 -18.07 9.44 26.00
CA SER A 116 -18.17 10.47 24.96
C SER A 116 -16.97 10.47 23.99
N LYS A 117 -15.89 9.78 24.35
CA LYS A 117 -14.65 9.69 23.58
C LYS A 117 -14.50 8.34 22.90
N PRO A 118 -13.85 8.30 21.72
CA PRO A 118 -13.43 7.05 21.12
C PRO A 118 -12.32 6.39 21.94
N ILE A 119 -12.14 5.09 21.74
CA ILE A 119 -11.08 4.29 22.33
C ILE A 119 -9.94 4.20 21.31
N TYR A 120 -8.78 4.72 21.69
CA TYR A 120 -7.60 4.72 20.83
C TYR A 120 -6.51 3.79 21.34
N LEU A 121 -5.75 3.26 20.40
CA LEU A 121 -4.59 2.41 20.63
C LEU A 121 -3.50 2.85 19.66
N ALA A 122 -2.27 3.03 20.14
CA ALA A 122 -1.14 3.29 19.27
C ALA A 122 -0.27 2.04 19.06
N LEU A 123 0.28 1.94 17.86
CA LEU A 123 1.33 0.99 17.49
C LEU A 123 2.43 1.74 16.77
N ASN A 124 3.60 1.83 17.40
CA ASN A 124 4.82 2.37 16.82
C ASN A 124 4.58 3.76 16.22
N GLY A 125 3.88 4.60 16.99
CA GLY A 125 3.50 5.95 16.62
C GLY A 125 2.30 6.07 15.68
N THR A 126 1.63 4.98 15.28
CA THR A 126 0.38 5.04 14.48
C THR A 126 -0.82 4.83 15.39
N ILE A 127 -1.80 5.73 15.34
CA ILE A 127 -3.01 5.66 16.18
C ILE A 127 -4.14 4.96 15.42
N TYR A 128 -4.76 4.01 16.09
CA TYR A 128 -5.90 3.23 15.63
C TYR A 128 -7.12 3.45 16.50
N ASP A 129 -8.28 3.55 15.86
CA ASP A 129 -9.58 3.62 16.52
C ASP A 129 -10.14 2.20 16.68
N VAL A 130 -10.26 1.79 17.95
CA VAL A 130 -10.74 0.48 18.37
C VAL A 130 -12.10 0.58 19.09
N SER A 131 -12.79 1.72 18.97
CA SER A 131 -14.10 1.99 19.59
C SER A 131 -15.19 1.00 19.17
N SER A 132 -15.01 0.29 18.05
CA SER A 132 -15.89 -0.79 17.60
C SER A 132 -15.86 -2.03 18.50
N SER A 133 -14.92 -2.12 19.44
CA SER A 133 -14.76 -3.28 20.33
C SER A 133 -14.52 -2.86 21.79
N PRO A 134 -15.48 -2.14 22.41
CA PRO A 134 -15.33 -1.62 23.76
C PRO A 134 -15.28 -2.74 24.82
N ALA A 135 -15.90 -3.90 24.57
CA ALA A 135 -15.79 -5.06 25.45
C ALA A 135 -14.35 -5.63 25.55
N THR A 136 -13.49 -5.30 24.58
CA THR A 136 -12.11 -5.80 24.51
C THR A 136 -11.11 -4.78 25.05
N TYR A 137 -11.23 -3.51 24.62
CA TYR A 137 -10.28 -2.44 24.95
C TYR A 137 -10.82 -1.39 25.92
N GLY A 138 -12.14 -1.32 26.13
CA GLY A 138 -12.73 -0.44 27.13
C GLY A 138 -12.56 -0.98 28.56
N PRO A 139 -12.96 -0.20 29.56
CA PRO A 139 -12.83 -0.56 30.96
C PRO A 139 -13.41 -1.96 31.28
N GLY A 140 -12.61 -2.80 31.94
CA GLY A 140 -12.97 -4.19 32.25
C GLY A 140 -12.72 -5.21 31.12
N GLY A 141 -12.32 -4.76 29.94
CA GLY A 141 -11.89 -5.62 28.84
C GLY A 141 -10.51 -6.25 29.07
N SER A 142 -10.26 -7.42 28.49
CA SER A 142 -9.00 -8.15 28.65
C SER A 142 -7.77 -7.47 28.03
N TYR A 143 -7.97 -6.48 27.17
CA TYR A 143 -6.92 -5.70 26.52
C TYR A 143 -7.02 -4.20 26.86
N HIS A 144 -7.70 -3.85 27.95
CA HIS A 144 -7.93 -2.46 28.35
C HIS A 144 -6.64 -1.67 28.61
N PHE A 145 -5.61 -2.31 29.16
CA PHE A 145 -4.30 -1.69 29.45
C PHE A 145 -3.53 -1.21 28.19
N PHE A 146 -4.02 -1.55 26.99
CA PHE A 146 -3.50 -1.01 25.74
C PHE A 146 -4.21 0.27 25.30
N ALA A 147 -5.45 0.47 25.71
CA ALA A 147 -6.20 1.67 25.35
C ALA A 147 -5.53 2.91 25.94
N GLY A 148 -5.37 3.95 25.12
CA GLY A 148 -4.68 5.17 25.48
C GLY A 148 -3.14 5.10 25.47
N HIS A 149 -2.54 3.96 25.10
CA HIS A 149 -1.09 3.77 25.10
C HIS A 149 -0.54 3.36 23.72
N ASP A 150 0.77 3.56 23.51
CA ASP A 150 1.50 2.91 22.42
C ASP A 150 2.08 1.59 22.92
N ALA A 151 1.43 0.50 22.51
CA ALA A 151 1.71 -0.84 23.02
C ALA A 151 2.57 -1.68 22.07
N ALA A 152 3.28 -1.04 21.13
CA ALA A 152 4.05 -1.76 20.10
C ALA A 152 5.03 -2.81 20.67
N ARG A 153 5.72 -2.49 21.78
CA ARG A 153 6.64 -3.43 22.43
C ARG A 153 5.88 -4.64 23.00
N ALA A 154 4.76 -4.42 23.69
CA ALA A 154 3.94 -5.49 24.25
C ALA A 154 3.39 -6.45 23.18
N PHE A 155 2.94 -5.93 22.03
CA PHE A 155 2.43 -6.78 20.94
C PHE A 155 3.51 -7.67 20.32
N LEU A 156 4.77 -7.24 20.31
CA LEU A 156 5.88 -8.06 19.84
C LEU A 156 6.37 -9.06 20.90
N THR A 157 6.51 -8.61 22.14
CA THR A 157 7.07 -9.42 23.24
C THR A 157 6.07 -10.40 23.85
N GLY A 158 4.77 -10.17 23.66
CA GLY A 158 3.71 -10.92 24.36
C GLY A 158 3.55 -10.51 25.83
N CYS A 159 4.32 -9.52 26.30
CA CYS A 159 4.34 -9.08 27.69
C CYS A 159 3.40 -7.88 27.87
N PHE A 160 2.11 -8.19 27.92
CA PHE A 160 1.04 -7.20 27.80
C PHE A 160 0.91 -6.26 29.00
N ALA A 161 1.23 -6.72 30.22
CA ALA A 161 1.17 -5.89 31.42
C ALA A 161 2.39 -4.98 31.60
N ASP A 162 3.59 -5.47 31.29
CA ASP A 162 4.85 -4.81 31.66
C ASP A 162 5.46 -3.95 30.54
N ASP A 163 5.09 -4.20 29.28
CA ASP A 163 5.71 -3.62 28.09
C ASP A 163 4.73 -2.80 27.21
N SER A 164 3.71 -2.19 27.83
CA SER A 164 2.81 -1.21 27.17
C SER A 164 3.54 0.14 26.92
N VAL A 165 4.63 0.08 26.16
CA VAL A 165 5.52 1.21 25.85
C VAL A 165 5.93 1.22 24.37
N PRO A 166 6.24 2.41 23.81
CA PRO A 166 6.68 2.54 22.43
C PRO A 166 8.14 2.13 22.15
N ASP A 167 8.95 1.84 23.18
CA ASP A 167 10.38 1.56 23.02
C ASP A 167 10.63 0.15 22.46
N LEU A 168 11.04 0.08 21.19
CA LEU A 168 11.36 -1.17 20.50
C LEU A 168 12.83 -1.60 20.61
N ARG A 169 13.69 -0.83 21.29
CA ARG A 169 15.11 -1.17 21.43
C ARG A 169 15.24 -2.47 22.22
N GLY A 170 16.04 -3.41 21.72
CA GLY A 170 16.30 -4.68 22.38
C GLY A 170 15.29 -5.77 22.06
N VAL A 171 14.14 -5.45 21.46
CA VAL A 171 13.13 -6.45 21.07
C VAL A 171 13.71 -7.45 20.06
N GLU A 172 14.70 -7.03 19.26
CA GLU A 172 15.43 -7.92 18.36
C GLU A 172 16.10 -9.10 19.07
N GLN A 173 16.51 -8.96 20.34
CA GLN A 173 17.15 -10.03 21.09
C GLN A 173 16.23 -11.24 21.28
N MET A 174 14.91 -11.04 21.28
CA MET A 174 13.90 -12.08 21.40
C MET A 174 13.99 -13.09 20.24
N TYR A 175 14.33 -12.60 19.04
CA TYR A 175 14.45 -13.42 17.84
C TYR A 175 15.87 -13.96 17.63
N MET A 176 16.84 -13.51 18.44
CA MET A 176 18.23 -13.96 18.33
C MET A 176 18.42 -15.30 19.06
N PRO A 177 18.91 -16.34 18.36
CA PRO A 177 19.13 -17.64 18.98
C PRO A 177 20.11 -17.60 20.16
N VAL A 178 19.78 -18.33 21.22
CA VAL A 178 20.67 -18.57 22.36
C VAL A 178 21.36 -19.91 22.22
N ASP A 179 22.59 -20.01 22.70
CA ASP A 179 23.28 -21.30 22.74
C ASP A 179 22.53 -22.19 23.80
N PRO A 180 22.27 -23.49 23.52
CA PRO A 180 21.43 -24.36 24.34
C PRO A 180 21.94 -24.48 25.78
N GLU A 181 23.25 -24.48 25.98
CA GLU A 181 23.89 -24.52 27.30
C GLU A 181 23.62 -23.30 28.17
N THR A 182 23.18 -22.19 27.58
CA THR A 182 22.90 -20.94 28.31
C THR A 182 21.48 -20.85 28.84
N LYS A 183 20.57 -21.73 28.39
CA LYS A 183 19.20 -21.75 28.92
C LYS A 183 19.16 -22.38 30.31
N GLU A 184 18.27 -21.87 31.16
CA GLU A 184 18.00 -22.46 32.49
C GLU A 184 17.58 -23.94 32.39
N SER A 185 16.91 -24.32 31.30
CA SER A 185 16.47 -25.69 31.02
C SER A 185 17.55 -26.57 30.36
N ALA A 186 18.82 -26.14 30.32
CA ALA A 186 19.88 -26.88 29.65
C ALA A 186 20.16 -28.24 30.31
N THR A 187 20.15 -29.29 29.50
CA THR A 187 20.48 -30.65 29.95
C THR A 187 21.98 -30.82 30.18
N ASP A 188 22.37 -31.88 30.88
CA ASP A 188 23.79 -32.23 31.02
C ASP A 188 24.41 -32.63 29.67
N GLU A 189 23.60 -33.22 28.77
CA GLU A 189 23.99 -33.52 27.39
C GLU A 189 24.29 -32.25 26.60
N ASP A 190 23.45 -31.22 26.68
CA ASP A 190 23.68 -29.93 26.01
C ASP A 190 25.01 -29.31 26.46
N ARG A 191 25.30 -29.39 27.76
CA ARG A 191 26.56 -28.90 28.35
C ARG A 191 27.75 -29.75 27.92
N ALA A 192 27.60 -31.07 27.81
CA ALA A 192 28.64 -31.97 27.30
C ALA A 192 28.94 -31.70 25.81
N LYS A 193 27.90 -31.58 24.98
CA LYS A 193 28.02 -31.21 23.56
C LYS A 193 28.67 -29.84 23.38
N ALA A 194 28.33 -28.86 24.22
CA ALA A 194 28.95 -27.53 24.19
C ALA A 194 30.45 -27.58 24.50
N LYS A 195 30.87 -28.40 25.48
CA LYS A 195 32.29 -28.61 25.82
C LYS A 195 33.06 -29.32 24.70
N ALA A 196 32.43 -30.25 23.99
CA ALA A 196 33.04 -30.99 22.88
C ALA A 196 33.15 -30.13 21.59
N ARG A 197 32.36 -29.06 21.46
CA ARG A 197 32.31 -28.22 20.27
C ARG A 197 33.58 -27.39 20.09
N LYS A 198 34.07 -27.32 18.85
CA LYS A 198 35.17 -26.41 18.48
C LYS A 198 34.76 -24.94 18.68
N PRO A 199 35.53 -24.13 19.41
CA PRO A 199 35.20 -22.72 19.61
C PRO A 199 35.36 -21.94 18.30
N LEU A 200 34.38 -21.08 18.01
CA LEU A 200 34.44 -20.14 16.90
C LEU A 200 35.50 -19.06 17.13
N SER A 201 36.15 -18.62 16.04
CA SER A 201 37.03 -17.45 16.07
C SER A 201 36.24 -16.16 16.36
N ALA A 202 36.94 -15.12 16.82
CA ALA A 202 36.30 -13.81 17.07
C ALA A 202 35.62 -13.24 15.80
N ALA A 203 36.24 -13.42 14.63
CA ALA A 203 35.68 -12.99 13.36
C ALA A 203 34.40 -13.77 13.01
N GLN A 204 34.40 -15.10 13.20
CA GLN A 204 33.21 -15.92 12.98
C GLN A 204 32.08 -15.55 13.93
N LYS A 205 32.38 -15.33 15.23
CA LYS A 205 31.39 -14.88 16.21
C LYS A 205 30.77 -13.52 15.82
N LYS A 206 31.59 -12.57 15.38
CA LYS A 206 31.14 -11.25 14.91
C LYS A 206 30.24 -11.36 13.68
N ASN A 207 30.66 -12.14 12.68
CA ASN A 207 29.88 -12.34 11.44
C ASN A 207 28.54 -13.03 11.74
N ARG A 208 28.55 -14.04 12.60
CA ARG A 208 27.34 -14.73 13.07
C ARG A 208 26.40 -13.77 13.77
N HIS A 209 26.89 -13.02 14.77
CA HIS A 209 26.09 -12.04 15.50
C HIS A 209 25.46 -11.00 14.57
N ALA A 210 26.23 -10.47 13.61
CA ALA A 210 25.71 -9.51 12.63
C ALA A 210 24.65 -10.11 11.68
N ALA A 211 24.78 -11.39 11.30
CA ALA A 211 23.76 -12.07 10.50
C ALA A 211 22.48 -12.33 11.29
N GLU A 212 22.59 -12.83 12.52
CA GLU A 212 21.47 -13.08 13.42
C GLU A 212 20.73 -11.78 13.76
N LEU A 213 21.46 -10.70 14.05
CA LEU A 213 20.87 -9.39 14.32
C LEU A 213 20.10 -8.83 13.12
N ARG A 214 20.60 -9.03 11.89
CA ARG A 214 19.88 -8.62 10.66
C ARG A 214 18.58 -9.41 10.50
N SER A 215 18.62 -10.73 10.69
CA SER A 215 17.42 -11.57 10.64
C SER A 215 16.41 -11.19 11.72
N ALA A 216 16.88 -10.98 12.95
CA ALA A 216 16.05 -10.57 14.06
C ALA A 216 15.32 -9.23 13.82
N ARG A 217 16.04 -8.22 13.30
CA ARG A 217 15.42 -6.94 12.92
C ARG A 217 14.36 -7.08 11.83
N LYS A 218 14.57 -8.01 10.89
CA LYS A 218 13.56 -8.32 9.87
C LYS A 218 12.30 -8.90 10.50
N GLN A 219 12.44 -9.84 11.43
CA GLN A 219 11.33 -10.44 12.16
C GLN A 219 10.56 -9.42 13.00
N VAL A 220 11.26 -8.49 13.69
CA VAL A 220 10.61 -7.36 14.39
C VAL A 220 9.75 -6.55 13.44
N LYS A 221 10.27 -6.20 12.25
CA LYS A 221 9.52 -5.43 11.25
C LYS A 221 8.31 -6.20 10.71
N GLU A 222 8.48 -7.49 10.40
CA GLU A 222 7.40 -8.36 9.93
C GLU A 222 6.31 -8.54 11.00
N GLY A 223 6.70 -8.69 12.28
CA GLY A 223 5.79 -8.74 13.42
C GLY A 223 4.99 -7.45 13.61
N LEU A 224 5.63 -6.29 13.48
CA LEU A 224 4.92 -5.00 13.53
C LEU A 224 3.93 -4.86 12.37
N GLU A 225 4.34 -5.19 11.15
CA GLU A 225 3.43 -5.10 9.99
C GLU A 225 2.25 -6.05 10.14
N HIS A 226 2.46 -7.24 10.71
CA HIS A 226 1.36 -8.17 11.02
C HIS A 226 0.31 -7.50 11.91
N TRP A 227 0.73 -6.83 12.98
CA TRP A 227 -0.17 -6.09 13.87
C TRP A 227 -0.78 -4.88 13.18
N HIS A 228 -0.01 -4.09 12.44
CA HIS A 228 -0.54 -2.98 11.65
C HIS A 228 -1.64 -3.45 10.68
N ALA A 229 -1.47 -4.57 9.98
CA ALA A 229 -2.49 -5.12 9.09
C ALA A 229 -3.78 -5.49 9.83
N LEU A 230 -3.67 -6.03 11.05
CA LEU A 230 -4.84 -6.31 11.89
C LEU A 230 -5.61 -5.03 12.26
N PHE A 231 -4.90 -3.99 12.72
CA PHE A 231 -5.52 -2.74 13.17
C PHE A 231 -5.90 -1.77 12.04
N ARG A 232 -5.29 -1.89 10.85
CA ARG A 232 -5.81 -1.27 9.63
C ARG A 232 -7.13 -1.88 9.17
N GLY A 233 -7.52 -3.04 9.71
CA GLY A 233 -8.74 -3.75 9.32
C GLY A 233 -8.55 -4.70 8.14
N ASP A 234 -7.32 -4.95 7.68
CA ASP A 234 -7.04 -5.88 6.57
C ASP A 234 -7.40 -7.33 6.92
N LYS A 235 -7.40 -7.65 8.22
CA LYS A 235 -7.83 -8.94 8.78
C LYS A 235 -9.32 -9.01 9.12
N GLY A 236 -10.14 -8.13 8.53
CA GLY A 236 -11.61 -8.12 8.72
C GLY A 236 -12.07 -7.50 10.04
N LYS A 237 -11.16 -6.98 10.87
CA LYS A 237 -11.53 -6.26 12.09
C LYS A 237 -12.08 -4.86 11.76
N PRO A 238 -13.06 -4.37 12.53
CA PRO A 238 -13.66 -3.06 12.30
C PRO A 238 -12.82 -1.86 12.78
N TYR A 239 -11.51 -2.04 12.89
CA TYR A 239 -10.57 -1.00 13.29
C TYR A 239 -10.13 -0.17 12.08
N ARG A 240 -9.56 1.01 12.37
CA ARG A 240 -9.04 1.91 11.35
C ARG A 240 -7.90 2.76 11.89
N ARG A 241 -7.01 3.19 11.00
CA ARG A 241 -6.03 4.24 11.31
C ARG A 241 -6.74 5.59 11.42
N VAL A 242 -6.39 6.38 12.43
CA VAL A 242 -6.94 7.74 12.63
C VAL A 242 -5.89 8.83 12.78
N GLY A 243 -4.62 8.46 13.06
CA GLY A 243 -3.63 9.47 13.40
C GLY A 243 -2.23 8.94 13.62
N THR A 244 -1.37 9.81 14.17
CA THR A 244 -0.03 9.48 14.64
C THR A 244 0.27 10.07 16.01
N VAL A 245 1.14 9.41 16.76
CA VAL A 245 1.66 9.91 18.03
C VAL A 245 2.83 10.85 17.76
N ARG A 246 2.75 12.07 18.28
CA ARG A 246 3.79 13.08 18.21
C ARG A 246 4.73 12.93 19.41
N ARG A 247 6.01 12.74 19.12
CA ARG A 247 7.10 12.68 20.11
C ARG A 247 8.21 13.63 19.73
N GLU A 248 8.98 14.07 20.71
CA GLU A 248 10.17 14.89 20.48
C GLU A 248 11.26 14.10 19.76
N GLU A 249 12.08 14.74 18.95
CA GLU A 249 13.23 14.08 18.34
C GLU A 249 14.22 13.62 19.43
N GLY A 250 14.75 12.40 19.30
CA GLY A 250 15.65 11.82 20.29
C GLY A 250 15.01 11.45 21.64
N TRP A 251 13.67 11.42 21.75
CA TRP A 251 12.98 11.07 23.01
C TRP A 251 13.46 9.74 23.63
N LEU A 252 13.86 8.77 22.81
CA LEU A 252 14.40 7.48 23.26
C LEU A 252 15.70 7.59 24.06
N GLU A 253 16.53 8.59 23.80
CA GLU A 253 17.83 8.76 24.48
C GLU A 253 17.65 9.23 25.93
N LYS A 254 16.51 9.86 26.24
CA LYS A 254 16.17 10.31 27.59
C LYS A 254 15.87 9.14 28.54
N PHE A 255 15.54 7.97 28.00
CA PHE A 255 15.15 6.80 28.76
C PHE A 255 16.20 5.69 28.67
N PRO A 256 16.49 5.00 29.80
CA PRO A 256 17.36 3.84 29.78
C PRO A 256 16.77 2.77 28.86
N LYS A 257 17.64 2.02 28.19
CA LYS A 257 17.22 0.88 27.38
C LYS A 257 16.58 -0.16 28.30
N ARG A 258 15.36 -0.57 27.95
CA ARG A 258 14.63 -1.63 28.68
C ARG A 258 15.11 -3.00 28.25
N ASP A 259 15.33 -3.88 29.22
CA ASP A 259 15.59 -5.30 28.98
C ASP A 259 14.33 -6.02 28.51
N LEU A 260 14.50 -7.24 27.99
CA LEU A 260 13.37 -8.09 27.64
C LEU A 260 12.64 -8.54 28.90
N CYS A 261 11.31 -8.60 28.82
CA CYS A 261 10.51 -9.24 29.86
C CYS A 261 10.86 -10.74 29.97
N ALA A 262 10.69 -11.31 31.16
CA ALA A 262 11.06 -12.70 31.44
C ALA A 262 10.41 -13.74 30.48
N PRO A 263 9.12 -13.63 30.09
CA PRO A 263 8.53 -14.53 29.11
C PRO A 263 9.21 -14.47 27.74
N ALA A 264 9.50 -13.25 27.24
CA ALA A 264 10.18 -13.06 25.95
C ALA A 264 11.62 -13.58 25.98
N GLU A 265 12.33 -13.37 27.09
CA GLU A 265 13.70 -13.90 27.27
C GLU A 265 13.72 -15.43 27.27
N LYS A 266 12.78 -16.08 27.96
CA LYS A 266 12.65 -17.55 27.99
C LYS A 266 12.23 -18.11 26.62
N GLY A 267 11.39 -17.38 25.90
CA GLY A 267 10.88 -17.70 24.56
C GLY A 267 11.91 -17.61 23.44
N ARG A 268 13.13 -17.12 23.71
CA ARG A 268 14.19 -16.99 22.70
C ARG A 268 14.49 -18.32 22.00
N PRO A 269 14.70 -18.34 20.68
CA PRO A 269 14.94 -19.58 19.94
C PRO A 269 16.26 -20.22 20.40
N VAL A 270 16.31 -21.55 20.42
CA VAL A 270 17.54 -22.29 20.73
C VAL A 270 18.32 -22.50 19.43
N ARG A 271 19.62 -22.20 19.47
CA ARG A 271 20.52 -22.44 18.35
C ARG A 271 20.66 -23.94 18.12
N LYS A 272 20.38 -24.36 16.88
CA LYS A 272 20.66 -25.72 16.41
C LYS A 272 22.10 -25.75 15.90
N TYR A 273 22.81 -26.81 16.25
CA TYR A 273 24.11 -27.13 15.65
C TYR A 273 23.91 -28.43 14.91
N ASP A 274 24.51 -28.52 13.74
CA ASP A 274 24.57 -29.78 13.02
C ASP A 274 25.47 -30.72 13.85
N ASP A 275 24.97 -31.94 14.12
CA ASP A 275 25.78 -32.99 14.72
C ASP A 275 26.76 -33.46 13.62
N GLU A 276 27.95 -32.87 13.57
CA GLU A 276 29.07 -33.37 12.75
C GLU A 276 29.70 -34.63 13.36
#